data_AF-A0A0C9YZK2-F1
#
_entry.id   AF-A0A0C9YZK2-F1
#
_cell.length_a   1.000
_cell.length_b   1.000
_cell.length_c   1.000
_cell.angle_alpha   90.00
_cell.angle_beta   90.00
_cell.angle_gamma   90.00
#
_symmetry.space_group_name_H-M   'P 1'
#
loop_
_entity.id
_entity.type
_entity.pdbx_description
1 polymer ?
#
loop_
_entity_poly.entity_id
_entity_poly.type
_entity_poly.pdbx_seq_one_letter_code
_entity_poly.pdbx_strand_id
1 'polypeptide(L)' 'RANKKHVFVRGCHTSTAALLTLDGMAMGTVVEGSMTHSKFMEWLEHDVVS' A
#
# COMPACT_ATOMS: atom_id res chain seq x y z
N ARG A 1 8.49 6.87 17.18
CA ARG A 1 9.07 7.14 15.84
C ARG A 1 8.62 5.99 14.93
N ALA A 2 7.77 6.24 13.92
CA ALA A 2 7.26 5.19 13.06
C ALA A 2 8.38 4.73 12.11
N ASN A 3 8.82 3.48 12.27
CA ASN A 3 9.89 2.88 11.47
C ASN A 3 9.28 2.25 10.21
N LYS A 4 8.79 3.05 9.26
CA LYS A 4 8.26 2.52 8.00
C LYS A 4 9.40 2.39 6.98
N LYS A 5 9.78 1.14 6.74
CA LYS A 5 10.79 0.59 5.80
C LYS A 5 10.56 0.88 4.31
N HIS A 6 9.76 1.88 3.93
CA HIS A 6 9.48 2.10 2.52
C HIS A 6 10.53 3.05 1.93
N VAL A 7 11.32 2.51 1.00
CA VAL A 7 12.41 3.22 0.32
C VAL A 7 11.79 4.24 -0.63
N PHE A 8 11.90 5.53 -0.29
CA PHE A 8 11.57 6.61 -1.21
C PHE A 8 12.73 6.76 -2.20
N VAL A 9 12.61 6.20 -3.40
CA VAL A 9 13.63 6.36 -4.46
C VAL A 9 13.34 7.65 -5.22
N ARG A 10 14.26 8.61 -5.13
CA ARG A 10 14.15 9.90 -5.83
C ARG A 10 14.15 9.65 -7.36
N GLY A 11 13.04 10.00 -8.01
CA GLY A 11 12.86 9.81 -9.47
C GLY A 11 11.79 8.80 -9.85
N CYS A 12 11.28 8.02 -8.89
CA CYS A 12 10.17 7.09 -9.11
C CYS A 12 8.89 7.63 -8.45
N HIS A 13 7.78 7.61 -9.17
CA HIS A 13 6.47 7.88 -8.57
C HIS A 13 6.08 6.64 -7.75
N THR A 14 5.61 6.81 -6.52
CA THR A 14 5.09 5.70 -5.71
C THR A 14 3.65 5.99 -5.34
N SER A 15 2.77 5.01 -5.54
CA SER A 15 1.39 5.06 -5.05
C SER A 15 1.26 4.18 -3.81
N THR A 16 0.53 4.67 -2.81
CA THR A 16 0.28 3.91 -1.58
C THR A 16 -1.22 3.72 -1.41
N ALA A 17 -1.63 2.50 -1.06
CA ALA A 17 -3.00 2.19 -0.64
C ALA A 17 -2.97 1.62 0.77
N ALA A 18 -3.99 1.93 1.58
CA ALA A 18 -4.06 1.47 2.95
C ALA A 18 -5.50 1.19 3.37
N LEU A 19 -5.69 0.14 4.17
CA LEU A 19 -6.94 -0.18 4.84
C LEU A 19 -6.93 0.48 6.22
N LEU A 20 -7.89 1.38 6.44
CA LEU A 20 -8.08 2.08 7.70
C LEU A 20 -9.30 1.52 8.43
N THR A 21 -9.14 1.29 9.72
CA THR A 21 -10.18 0.87 10.65
C THR A 21 -10.29 1.90 11.78
N LEU A 22 -11.27 1.75 12.67
CA LEU A 22 -11.40 2.64 13.84
C LEU A 22 -10.18 2.57 14.77
N ASP A 23 -9.50 1.42 14.81
CA ASP A 23 -8.27 1.21 15.60
C ASP A 23 -6.99 1.70 14.89
N GLY A 24 -7.12 2.21 13.67
CA GLY A 24 -6.04 2.75 12.87
C GLY A 24 -5.77 1.96 11.58
N MET A 25 -4.55 2.07 11.07
CA MET A 25 -4.15 1.42 9.82
C MET A 25 -3.98 -0.08 10.04
N ALA A 26 -4.94 -0.87 9.55
CA ALA A 26 -4.88 -2.32 9.61
C ALA A 26 -3.85 -2.86 8.62
N MET A 27 -3.76 -2.26 7.43
CA MET A 27 -2.85 -2.72 6.39
C MET A 27 -2.52 -1.63 5.37
N GLY A 28 -1.48 -1.85 4.58
CA GLY A 28 -1.21 -1.03 3.41
C GLY A 28 -0.17 -1.64 2.48
N THR A 29 -0.18 -1.17 1.25
CA THR A 29 0.75 -1.56 0.19
C THR A 29 1.31 -0.31 -0.48
N VAL A 30 2.51 -0.45 -1.02
CA VAL A 30 3.18 0.57 -1.82
C VAL A 30 3.53 -0.05 -3.15
N VAL A 31 3.13 0.61 -4.23
CA VAL A 31 3.47 0.22 -5.60
C VAL A 31 4.29 1.32 -6.24
N GLU A 32 5.30 0.91 -6.98
CA GLU A 32 6.02 1.83 -7.87
C GLU A 32 5.15 2.14 -9.09
N GLY A 33 5.16 3.40 -9.50
CA GLY A 33 4.26 3.99 -10.47
C GLY A 33 2.86 4.25 -9.92
N SER A 34 1.87 4.09 -10.79
CA SER A 34 0.46 4.29 -10.48
C SER A 34 -0.19 3.00 -9.96
N MET A 35 -1.10 3.14 -9.01
CA MET A 35 -2.00 2.06 -8.62
C MET A 35 -2.97 1.77 -9.77
N THR A 36 -2.98 0.54 -10.26
CA THR A 36 -3.93 0.07 -11.29
C THR A 36 -5.03 -0.75 -10.62
N HIS A 37 -6.18 -0.87 -11.30
CA HIS A 37 -7.28 -1.71 -10.81
C HIS A 37 -6.84 -3.15 -10.52
N SER A 38 -6.03 -3.76 -11.41
CA SER A 38 -5.52 -5.12 -11.22
C SER A 38 -4.66 -5.26 -9.95
N LYS A 39 -3.70 -4.36 -9.73
CA LYS A 39 -2.84 -4.35 -8.55
C LYS A 39 -3.64 -4.11 -7.27
N PHE A 40 -4.68 -3.29 -7.34
CA PHE A 40 -5.56 -3.03 -6.21
C PHE A 40 -6.39 -4.27 -5.85
N MET A 41 -6.97 -4.96 -6.83
CA MET A 41 -7.73 -6.19 -6.60
C MET A 41 -6.85 -7.32 -6.07
N GLU A 42 -5.65 -7.49 -6.64
CA GLU A 42 -4.66 -8.46 -6.15
C GLU A 42 -4.31 -8.21 -4.68
N TRP A 43 -4.05 -6.95 -4.32
CA TRP A 43 -3.81 -6.57 -2.92
C TRP A 43 -5.02 -6.86 -2.02
N LEU A 44 -6.25 -6.59 -2.49
CA LEU A 44 -7.44 -6.90 -1.72
C LEU A 44 -7.61 -8.41 -1.48
N GLU A 45 -7.43 -9.22 -2.51
CA GLU A 45 -7.64 -10.67 -2.46
C GLU A 45 -6.58 -11.37 -1.61
N HIS A 46 -5.31 -10.98 -1.75
CA HIS A 46 -4.20 -11.69 -1.10
C HIS A 46 -3.83 -11.15 0.27
N ASP A 47 -3.92 -9.83 0.46
CA ASP A 47 -3.52 -9.22 1.71
C ASP A 47 -4.74 -8.92 2.59
N VAL A 48 -5.81 -8.32 2.05
CA VAL A 48 -6.93 -7.78 2.86
C VAL A 48 -7.98 -8.80 3.29
N VAL A 49 -8.40 -9.68 2.37
CA VAL A 49 -9.53 -10.58 2.60
C VAL A 49 -9.08 -11.97 3.08
N SER A 50 -7.79 -12.28 2.98
CA SER A 50 -7.21 -13.55 3.44
C SER A 50 -6.99 -13.60 4.95
#